data_AF-A0AAT9T8D2-F1
#
_entry.id   AF-A0AAT9T8D2-F1
#
_cell.length_a   1.000
_cell.length_b   1.000
_cell.length_c   1.000
_cell.angle_alpha   90.00
_cell.angle_beta   90.00
_cell.angle_gamma   90.00
#
_symmetry.space_group_name_H-M   'P 1'
#
loop_
_entity.id
_entity.type
_entity.pdbx_description
1 polymer ?
#
loop_
_entity_poly.entity_id
_entity_poly.type
_entity_poly.pdbx_seq_one_letter_code
_entity_poly.pdbx_strand_id
1 'polypeptide(L)'
;MSHDRWCRHREAAQRADAVLLRDAEVRERLGDDAPQLSAAAMHRWVWDGARSLWRSGHFREAVTAAARKVDVETQNKVGRRDVSETALFQSVFSKDAAKPGQPRLRLMADDNSDTFRSVHRGAMSFPEGCFAGIRNPNSDEGGRPELPEHEALEHLEAFSVLARWVDSAALDAP
;
A
#
# COMPACT_ATOMS: atom_id res chain seq x y z
N MET A 1 -20.51 39.56 -25.66
CA MET A 1 -19.66 38.36 -25.42
C MET A 1 -19.59 37.92 -23.95
N SER A 2 -20.60 38.20 -23.09
CA SER A 2 -20.60 37.80 -21.67
C SER A 2 -21.61 36.69 -21.35
N HIS A 3 -22.71 36.60 -22.10
CA HIS A 3 -23.81 35.62 -21.89
C HIS A 3 -23.36 34.16 -22.03
N ASP A 4 -22.49 33.89 -23.00
CA ASP A 4 -21.97 32.55 -23.33
C ASP A 4 -21.18 31.93 -22.16
N ARG A 5 -20.42 32.74 -21.41
CA ARG A 5 -19.67 32.27 -20.23
C ARG A 5 -20.59 31.74 -19.12
N TRP A 6 -21.68 32.45 -18.85
CA TRP A 6 -22.64 32.05 -17.80
C TRP A 6 -23.48 30.84 -18.20
N CYS A 7 -23.84 30.72 -19.48
CA CYS A 7 -24.50 29.52 -20.02
C CYS A 7 -23.61 28.27 -19.83
N ARG A 8 -22.33 28.35 -20.21
CA ARG A 8 -21.39 27.23 -20.03
C ARG A 8 -21.21 26.82 -18.57
N HIS A 9 -21.10 27.79 -17.66
CA HIS A 9 -20.99 27.49 -16.22
C HIS A 9 -22.28 26.85 -15.68
N ARG A 10 -23.45 27.31 -16.11
CA ARG A 10 -24.74 26.73 -15.73
C ARG A 10 -24.88 25.29 -16.24
N GLU A 11 -24.55 25.04 -17.50
CA GLU A 11 -24.57 23.70 -18.07
C GLU A 11 -23.59 22.75 -17.37
N ALA A 12 -22.38 23.21 -17.08
CA ALA A 12 -21.40 22.43 -16.34
C ALA A 12 -21.91 22.07 -14.93
N ALA A 13 -22.51 23.05 -14.23
CA ALA A 13 -23.11 22.82 -12.92
C ALA A 13 -24.28 21.82 -12.98
N GLN A 14 -25.17 21.95 -13.97
CA GLN A 14 -26.29 21.02 -14.18
C GLN A 14 -25.82 19.60 -14.50
N ARG A 15 -24.74 19.45 -15.29
CA ARG A 15 -24.13 18.13 -15.56
C ARG A 15 -23.50 17.54 -14.31
N ALA A 16 -22.77 18.33 -13.53
CA ALA A 16 -22.17 17.87 -12.27
C ALA A 16 -23.25 17.43 -11.28
N ASP A 17 -24.32 18.21 -11.14
CA ASP A 17 -25.47 17.89 -10.29
C ASP A 17 -26.16 16.60 -10.74
N ALA A 18 -26.42 16.46 -12.05
CA ALA A 18 -26.99 15.24 -12.61
C ALA A 18 -26.10 14.01 -12.37
N VAL A 19 -24.77 14.14 -12.52
CA VAL A 19 -23.82 13.05 -12.24
C VAL A 19 -23.88 12.67 -10.76
N LEU A 20 -23.84 13.63 -9.84
CA LEU A 20 -23.88 13.34 -8.40
C LEU A 20 -25.21 12.73 -7.95
N LEU A 21 -26.33 13.22 -8.47
CA LEU A 21 -27.67 12.72 -8.13
C LEU A 21 -27.94 11.32 -8.71
N ARG A 22 -27.38 11.03 -9.88
CA ARG A 22 -27.59 9.74 -10.59
C ARG A 22 -26.49 8.73 -10.33
N ASP A 23 -25.42 9.08 -9.62
CA ASP A 23 -24.31 8.17 -9.32
C ASP A 23 -24.77 6.89 -8.63
N ALA A 24 -25.69 7.01 -7.67
CA ALA A 24 -26.29 5.85 -7.00
C ALA A 24 -27.11 4.97 -7.95
N GLU A 25 -27.95 5.57 -8.81
CA GLU A 25 -28.77 4.85 -9.80
C GLU A 25 -27.90 4.18 -10.87
N VAL A 26 -26.85 4.86 -11.34
CA VAL A 26 -25.91 4.32 -12.32
C VAL A 26 -25.14 3.15 -11.72
N ARG A 27 -24.69 3.26 -10.46
CA ARG A 27 -24.03 2.16 -9.76
C ARG A 27 -24.98 0.97 -9.57
N GLU A 28 -26.23 1.21 -9.19
CA GLU A 28 -27.25 0.16 -9.01
C GLU A 28 -27.62 -0.54 -10.33
N ARG A 29 -27.72 0.20 -11.45
CA ARG A 29 -28.22 -0.35 -12.73
C ARG A 29 -27.15 -0.80 -13.70
N LEU A 30 -25.97 -0.18 -13.64
CA LEU A 30 -24.87 -0.38 -14.60
C LEU A 30 -23.54 -0.70 -13.91
N GLY A 31 -23.46 -0.56 -12.59
CA GLY A 31 -22.30 -0.95 -11.82
C GLY A 31 -22.30 -2.44 -11.50
N ASP A 32 -21.17 -2.91 -10.98
CA ASP A 32 -21.09 -4.18 -10.28
C ASP A 32 -21.47 -3.94 -8.81
N ASP A 33 -22.27 -4.84 -8.22
CA ASP A 33 -22.62 -4.83 -6.80
C ASP A 33 -21.43 -5.28 -5.91
N ALA A 34 -20.27 -5.54 -6.51
CA ALA A 34 -19.04 -5.85 -5.81
C ALA A 34 -18.56 -4.71 -4.89
N PRO A 35 -17.93 -5.05 -3.74
CA PRO A 35 -17.33 -4.06 -2.87
C PRO A 35 -16.21 -3.30 -3.58
N GLN A 36 -16.15 -1.98 -3.35
CA GLN A 36 -15.10 -1.13 -3.90
C GLN A 36 -13.93 -1.00 -2.93
N LEU A 37 -12.72 -1.11 -3.47
CA LEU A 37 -11.49 -0.84 -2.74
C LEU A 37 -10.95 0.54 -3.12
N SER A 38 -11.01 1.49 -2.19
CA SER A 38 -10.45 2.82 -2.41
C SER A 38 -8.98 2.87 -2.02
N ALA A 39 -8.13 3.41 -2.89
CA ALA A 39 -6.73 3.67 -2.55
C ALA A 39 -6.57 4.60 -1.34
N ALA A 40 -7.56 5.46 -1.06
CA ALA A 40 -7.57 6.30 0.14
C ALA A 40 -7.80 5.52 1.45
N ALA A 41 -8.30 4.28 1.37
CA ALA A 41 -8.48 3.39 2.50
C ALA A 41 -7.28 2.46 2.75
N MET A 42 -6.27 2.48 1.87
CA MET A 42 -5.00 1.77 2.08
C MET A 42 -4.28 2.28 3.33
N HIS A 43 -3.29 1.50 3.79
CA HIS A 43 -2.44 1.95 4.88
C HIS A 43 -1.78 3.30 4.56
N ARG A 44 -1.77 4.24 5.53
CA ARG A 44 -1.27 5.61 5.35
C ARG A 44 0.13 5.68 4.76
N TRP A 45 1.04 4.79 5.17
CA TRP A 45 2.41 4.75 4.64
C TRP A 45 2.44 4.50 3.13
N VAL A 46 1.55 3.65 2.63
CA VAL A 46 1.46 3.31 1.21
C VAL A 46 0.83 4.46 0.45
N TRP A 47 -0.37 4.89 0.85
CA TRP A 47 -1.08 5.92 0.09
C TRP A 47 -0.34 7.26 0.10
N ASP A 48 0.21 7.68 1.25
CA ASP A 48 0.99 8.90 1.31
C ASP A 48 2.27 8.83 0.46
N GLY A 49 2.83 7.63 0.23
CA GLY A 49 4.00 7.42 -0.62
C GLY A 49 3.66 7.45 -2.11
N ALA A 50 2.50 6.90 -2.48
CA ALA A 50 2.06 6.77 -3.87
C ALA A 50 1.33 8.01 -4.41
N ARG A 51 0.55 8.70 -3.57
CA ARG A 51 -0.51 9.65 -3.98
C ARG A 51 -0.08 10.72 -4.97
N SER A 52 1.13 11.29 -4.84
CA SER A 52 1.59 12.35 -5.74
C SER A 52 1.83 11.84 -7.16
N LEU A 53 2.50 10.70 -7.28
CA LEU A 53 2.81 10.05 -8.55
C LEU A 53 1.55 9.46 -9.18
N TRP A 54 0.69 8.86 -8.35
CA TRP A 54 -0.61 8.32 -8.75
C TRP A 54 -1.46 9.35 -9.47
N ARG A 55 -1.59 10.56 -8.90
CA ARG A 55 -2.38 11.66 -9.48
C ARG A 55 -1.87 12.13 -10.84
N SER A 56 -0.61 11.85 -11.14
CA SER A 56 0.04 12.24 -12.39
C SER A 56 0.07 11.08 -13.40
N GLY A 57 -0.50 9.91 -13.07
CA GLY A 57 -0.55 8.73 -13.93
C GLY A 57 0.73 7.87 -13.92
N HIS A 58 1.69 8.16 -13.05
CA HIS A 58 2.96 7.42 -12.93
C HIS A 58 2.80 6.24 -11.96
N PHE A 59 1.99 5.25 -12.35
CA PHE A 59 1.57 4.17 -11.45
C PHE A 59 2.72 3.27 -11.02
N ARG A 60 3.62 2.91 -11.94
CA ARG A 60 4.80 2.10 -11.64
C ARG A 60 5.71 2.77 -10.63
N GLU A 61 5.98 4.07 -10.81
CA GLU A 61 6.79 4.86 -9.87
C GLU A 61 6.07 5.03 -8.53
N ALA A 62 4.74 5.18 -8.53
CA ALA A 62 3.93 5.28 -7.32
C ALA A 62 4.06 4.02 -6.44
N VAL A 63 4.06 2.82 -7.06
CA VAL A 63 4.29 1.55 -6.35
C VAL A 63 5.69 1.51 -5.74
N THR A 64 6.72 1.88 -6.51
CA THR A 64 8.10 1.93 -6.02
C THR A 64 8.27 2.93 -4.86
N ALA A 65 7.63 4.09 -4.94
CA ALA A 65 7.64 5.11 -3.89
C ALA A 65 6.94 4.62 -2.61
N ALA A 66 5.79 3.96 -2.73
CA ALA A 66 5.09 3.35 -1.60
C ALA A 66 5.94 2.26 -0.92
N ALA A 67 6.56 1.37 -1.71
CA ALA A 67 7.42 0.31 -1.19
C ALA A 67 8.59 0.88 -0.36
N ARG A 68 9.27 1.91 -0.90
CA ARG A 68 10.35 2.62 -0.17
C ARG A 68 9.84 3.24 1.11
N LYS A 69 8.65 3.84 1.10
CA LYS A 69 8.07 4.43 2.31
C LYS A 69 7.77 3.38 3.38
N VAL A 70 7.22 2.21 3.01
CA VAL A 70 7.00 1.11 3.95
C VAL A 70 8.30 0.60 4.57
N ASP A 71 9.37 0.49 3.77
CA ASP A 71 10.70 0.11 4.28
C ASP A 71 11.22 1.13 5.31
N VAL A 72 11.21 2.42 4.96
CA VAL A 72 11.67 3.50 5.86
C VAL A 72 10.85 3.57 7.15
N GLU A 73 9.53 3.44 7.07
CA GLU A 73 8.69 3.50 8.27
C GLU A 73 8.86 2.25 9.15
N THR A 74 9.16 1.09 8.54
CA THR A 74 9.56 -0.10 9.28
C THR A 74 10.88 0.14 10.01
N GLN A 75 11.90 0.65 9.32
CA GLN A 75 13.18 1.04 9.89
C GLN A 75 13.02 2.01 11.07
N ASN A 76 12.16 3.02 10.91
CA ASN A 76 11.83 3.97 11.97
C ASN A 76 11.19 3.26 13.18
N LYS A 77 10.21 2.37 12.93
CA LYS A 77 9.52 1.63 13.99
C LYS A 77 10.47 0.73 14.80
N VAL A 78 11.42 0.07 14.13
CA VAL A 78 12.36 -0.85 14.79
C VAL A 78 13.68 -0.20 15.19
N GLY A 79 13.86 1.10 14.94
CA GLY A 79 15.09 1.82 15.28
C GLY A 79 16.34 1.28 14.58
N ARG A 80 16.20 0.67 13.39
CA ARG A 80 17.31 0.11 12.61
C ARG A 80 17.38 0.71 11.23
N ARG A 81 18.59 1.06 10.79
CA ARG A 81 18.86 1.62 9.44
C ARG A 81 19.99 0.90 8.70
N ASP A 82 20.57 -0.11 9.33
CA ASP A 82 21.68 -0.90 8.79
C ASP A 82 21.23 -2.01 7.84
N VAL A 83 19.93 -2.30 7.80
CA VAL A 83 19.31 -3.32 6.94
C VAL A 83 18.02 -2.78 6.35
N SER A 84 17.68 -3.21 5.14
CA SER A 84 16.51 -2.76 4.38
C SER A 84 15.84 -3.93 3.66
N GLU A 85 14.63 -3.68 3.17
CA GLU A 85 13.84 -4.55 2.31
C GLU A 85 13.76 -5.98 2.87
N THR A 86 13.83 -7.00 2.02
CA THR A 86 13.68 -8.41 2.42
C THR A 86 14.47 -8.79 3.68
N ALA A 87 15.74 -8.36 3.78
CA ALA A 87 16.58 -8.69 4.92
C ALA A 87 16.10 -8.02 6.24
N LEU A 88 15.58 -6.79 6.16
CA LEU A 88 14.99 -6.12 7.31
C LEU A 88 13.78 -6.89 7.80
N PHE A 89 12.83 -7.17 6.90
CA PHE A 89 11.59 -7.83 7.28
C PHE A 89 11.81 -9.26 7.79
N GLN A 90 12.74 -10.01 7.17
CA GLN A 90 13.12 -11.33 7.65
C GLN A 90 13.72 -11.28 9.06
N SER A 91 14.52 -10.25 9.35
CA SER A 91 15.10 -10.04 10.67
C SER A 91 14.05 -9.70 11.72
N VAL A 92 13.18 -8.71 11.43
CA VAL A 92 12.22 -8.20 12.43
C VAL A 92 11.08 -9.18 12.68
N PHE A 93 10.62 -9.95 11.70
CA PHE A 93 9.59 -10.99 11.90
C PHE A 93 10.19 -12.36 12.30
N SER A 94 11.48 -12.43 12.62
CA SER A 94 12.07 -13.66 13.16
C SER A 94 11.39 -14.12 14.45
N LYS A 95 11.21 -15.43 14.56
CA LYS A 95 10.72 -16.09 15.78
C LYS A 95 11.78 -16.17 16.87
N ASP A 96 13.05 -15.92 16.53
CA ASP A 96 14.12 -15.88 17.51
C ASP A 96 13.89 -14.80 18.55
N ALA A 97 14.48 -14.97 19.73
CA ALA A 97 14.50 -13.92 20.75
C ALA A 97 15.11 -12.62 20.20
N ALA A 98 14.61 -11.49 20.69
CA ALA A 98 15.18 -10.18 20.40
C ALA A 98 16.62 -10.11 20.94
N LYS A 99 17.50 -9.42 20.20
CA LYS A 99 18.91 -9.22 20.58
C LYS A 99 19.23 -7.73 20.60
N PRO A 100 20.27 -7.28 21.33
CA PRO A 100 20.70 -5.89 21.28
C PRO A 100 20.91 -5.42 19.84
N GLY A 101 20.26 -4.32 19.46
CA GLY A 101 20.29 -3.78 18.08
C GLY A 101 19.51 -4.60 17.05
N GLN A 102 18.81 -5.66 17.44
CA GLN A 102 17.97 -6.49 16.57
C GLN A 102 16.63 -6.80 17.26
N PRO A 103 15.73 -5.81 17.39
CA PRO A 103 14.40 -6.05 17.93
C PRO A 103 13.56 -6.93 16.99
N ARG A 104 12.42 -7.39 17.51
CA ARG A 104 11.45 -8.21 16.80
C ARG A 104 10.09 -7.53 16.79
N LEU A 105 9.33 -7.82 15.74
CA LEU A 105 7.94 -7.46 15.60
C LEU A 105 7.11 -8.72 15.83
N ARG A 106 6.24 -8.68 16.85
CA ARG A 106 5.34 -9.76 17.22
C ARG A 106 3.92 -9.45 16.77
N LEU A 107 3.38 -10.25 15.85
CA LEU A 107 2.00 -10.11 15.36
C LEU A 107 0.97 -10.67 16.34
N MET A 108 1.41 -11.55 17.22
CA MET A 108 0.64 -12.08 18.34
C MET A 108 1.62 -12.47 19.45
N ALA A 109 1.13 -12.62 20.67
CA ALA A 109 1.92 -13.12 21.79
C ALA A 109 2.48 -14.52 21.47
N ASP A 110 3.68 -14.81 21.94
CA ASP A 110 4.25 -16.15 21.85
C ASP A 110 3.58 -17.06 22.90
N ASP A 111 2.64 -17.86 22.41
CA ASP A 111 1.91 -18.89 23.16
C ASP A 111 2.43 -20.30 22.82
N ASN A 112 3.58 -20.40 22.14
CA ASN A 112 4.16 -21.63 21.61
C ASN A 112 3.23 -22.42 20.66
N SER A 113 2.20 -21.79 20.09
CA SER A 113 1.26 -22.45 19.18
C SER A 113 1.78 -22.55 17.74
N ASP A 114 1.19 -23.47 16.98
CA ASP A 114 1.41 -23.56 15.53
C ASP A 114 0.90 -22.32 14.78
N THR A 115 -0.10 -21.63 15.34
CA THR A 115 -0.61 -20.36 14.82
C THR A 115 0.46 -19.28 14.91
N PHE A 116 1.10 -19.11 16.08
CA PHE A 116 2.22 -18.19 16.25
C PHE A 116 3.32 -18.48 15.24
N ARG A 117 3.70 -19.76 15.09
CA ARG A 117 4.76 -20.18 14.16
C ARG A 117 4.42 -19.89 12.70
N SER A 118 3.16 -20.13 12.30
CA SER A 118 2.69 -19.96 10.93
C SER A 118 2.52 -18.50 10.54
N VAL A 119 1.92 -17.69 11.42
CA VAL A 119 1.72 -16.25 11.19
C VAL A 119 3.06 -15.55 11.01
N HIS A 120 4.03 -15.77 11.91
CA HIS A 120 5.35 -15.13 11.80
C HIS A 120 6.15 -15.66 10.62
N ARG A 121 6.02 -16.94 10.25
CA ARG A 121 6.62 -17.46 9.02
C ARG A 121 6.04 -16.76 7.78
N GLY A 122 4.72 -16.59 7.71
CA GLY A 122 4.08 -15.88 6.60
C GLY A 122 4.55 -14.43 6.50
N ALA A 123 4.56 -13.71 7.62
CA ALA A 123 5.04 -12.33 7.70
C ALA A 123 6.53 -12.16 7.35
N MET A 124 7.34 -13.18 7.62
CA MET A 124 8.74 -13.23 7.23
C MET A 124 8.95 -13.44 5.72
N SER A 125 8.12 -14.28 5.09
CA SER A 125 8.26 -14.64 3.67
C SER A 125 7.57 -13.68 2.70
N PHE A 126 6.42 -13.10 3.08
CA PHE A 126 5.66 -12.20 2.23
C PHE A 126 6.44 -10.98 1.69
N PRO A 127 7.28 -10.29 2.50
CA PRO A 127 8.10 -9.17 2.06
C PRO A 127 9.03 -9.53 0.90
N GLU A 128 9.54 -10.75 0.83
CA GLU A 128 10.36 -11.20 -0.30
C GLU A 128 9.57 -11.14 -1.61
N GLY A 129 8.32 -11.61 -1.60
CA GLY A 129 7.41 -11.47 -2.74
C GLY A 129 7.10 -10.02 -3.09
N CYS A 130 6.88 -9.16 -2.09
CA CYS A 130 6.63 -7.74 -2.32
C CYS A 130 7.85 -7.02 -2.92
N PHE A 131 9.04 -7.18 -2.34
CA PHE A 131 10.22 -6.45 -2.78
C PHE A 131 10.83 -7.05 -4.05
N ALA A 132 11.07 -8.36 -4.07
CA ALA A 132 11.68 -9.02 -5.22
C ALA A 132 10.72 -9.21 -6.39
N GLY A 133 9.45 -9.53 -6.12
CA GLY A 133 8.45 -9.81 -7.14
C GLY A 133 7.70 -8.60 -7.67
N ILE A 134 7.53 -7.54 -6.86
CA ILE A 134 6.75 -6.36 -7.24
C ILE A 134 7.65 -5.12 -7.37
N ARG A 135 8.33 -4.70 -6.30
CA ARG A 135 9.10 -3.44 -6.32
C ARG A 135 10.25 -3.47 -7.32
N ASN A 136 11.03 -4.55 -7.36
CA ASN A 136 12.20 -4.64 -8.25
C ASN A 136 11.80 -4.56 -9.73
N PRO A 137 10.85 -5.36 -10.24
CA PRO A 137 10.39 -5.24 -11.62
C PRO A 137 9.78 -3.87 -11.98
N ASN A 138 9.23 -3.16 -10.99
CA ASN A 138 8.72 -1.79 -11.16
C ASN A 138 9.83 -0.72 -11.12
N SER A 139 11.01 -1.04 -10.60
CA SER A 139 12.16 -0.12 -10.56
C SER A 139 13.09 -0.25 -11.76
N ASP A 140 12.98 -1.36 -12.50
CA ASP A 140 13.82 -1.61 -13.68
C ASP A 140 13.42 -0.68 -14.85
N GLU A 141 14.36 0.14 -15.33
CA GLU A 141 14.17 1.13 -16.40
C GLU A 141 14.07 0.53 -17.83
N GLY A 142 13.72 -0.75 -17.95
CA GLY A 142 13.81 -1.53 -19.20
C GLY A 142 12.82 -1.16 -20.32
N GLY A 143 12.37 0.09 -20.41
CA GLY A 143 11.46 0.56 -21.47
C GLY A 143 10.09 -0.11 -21.46
N ARG A 144 9.67 -0.66 -20.32
CA ARG A 144 8.37 -1.31 -20.17
C ARG A 144 7.25 -0.27 -20.27
N PRO A 145 6.08 -0.64 -20.81
CA PRO A 145 4.92 0.23 -20.77
C PRO A 145 4.55 0.55 -19.31
N GLU A 146 3.84 1.67 -19.11
CA GLU A 146 3.27 2.03 -17.82
C GLU A 146 2.37 0.90 -17.29
N LEU A 147 2.35 0.72 -15.98
CA LEU A 147 1.55 -0.32 -15.34
C LEU A 147 0.05 0.05 -15.44
N PRO A 148 -0.85 -0.89 -15.81
CA PRO A 148 -2.28 -0.64 -15.73
C PRO A 148 -2.70 -0.26 -14.31
N GLU A 149 -3.66 0.66 -14.19
CA GLU A 149 -4.08 1.19 -12.89
C GLU A 149 -4.52 0.10 -11.90
N HIS A 150 -5.28 -0.90 -12.36
CA HIS A 150 -5.77 -1.98 -11.50
C HIS A 150 -4.63 -2.86 -10.95
N GLU A 151 -3.65 -3.25 -11.79
CA GLU A 151 -2.46 -4.00 -11.33
C GLU A 151 -1.63 -3.16 -10.35
N ALA A 152 -1.55 -1.84 -10.57
CA ALA A 152 -0.88 -0.94 -9.64
C ALA A 152 -1.60 -0.87 -8.28
N LEU A 153 -2.93 -0.88 -8.26
CA LEU A 153 -3.71 -0.95 -7.01
C LEU A 153 -3.45 -2.27 -6.27
N GLU A 154 -3.40 -3.40 -6.98
CA GLU A 154 -3.08 -4.71 -6.39
C GLU A 154 -1.70 -4.70 -5.73
N HIS A 155 -0.70 -4.14 -6.41
CA HIS A 155 0.64 -3.96 -5.86
C HIS A 155 0.66 -3.06 -4.62
N LEU A 156 -0.05 -1.93 -4.65
CA LEU A 156 -0.16 -1.05 -3.48
C LEU A 156 -0.84 -1.77 -2.31
N GLU A 157 -1.86 -2.59 -2.55
CA GLU A 157 -2.49 -3.37 -1.48
C GLU A 157 -1.56 -4.42 -0.87
N ALA A 158 -0.71 -5.07 -1.66
CA ALA A 158 0.28 -5.98 -1.12
C ALA A 158 1.17 -5.27 -0.08
N PHE A 159 1.65 -4.05 -0.41
CA PHE A 159 2.38 -3.22 0.55
C PHE A 159 1.51 -2.69 1.70
N SER A 160 0.21 -2.47 1.47
CA SER A 160 -0.75 -2.01 2.49
C SER A 160 -0.97 -3.08 3.55
N VAL A 161 -1.09 -4.35 3.16
CA VAL A 161 -1.13 -5.51 4.06
C VAL A 161 0.16 -5.60 4.87
N LEU A 162 1.33 -5.52 4.21
CA LEU A 162 2.62 -5.57 4.90
C LEU A 162 2.78 -4.42 5.90
N ALA A 163 2.45 -3.19 5.49
CA ALA A 163 2.53 -2.02 6.35
C ALA A 163 1.61 -2.17 7.58
N ARG A 164 0.41 -2.71 7.40
CA ARG A 164 -0.53 -2.97 8.51
C ARG A 164 0.04 -3.98 9.50
N TRP A 165 0.65 -5.07 9.03
CA TRP A 165 1.33 -6.04 9.91
C TRP A 165 2.45 -5.40 10.70
N VAL A 166 3.28 -4.59 10.05
CA VAL A 166 4.36 -3.86 10.73
C VAL A 166 3.77 -2.91 11.76
N ASP A 167 2.80 -2.07 11.39
CA ASP A 167 2.23 -1.04 12.25
C ASP A 167 1.49 -1.63 13.47
N SER A 168 0.77 -2.74 13.29
CA SER A 168 0.04 -3.39 14.39
C SER A 168 0.92 -4.27 15.29
N ALA A 169 2.08 -4.73 14.82
CA ALA A 169 2.93 -5.63 15.61
C ALA A 169 3.49 -4.96 16.87
N ALA A 170 3.55 -5.72 17.97
CA ALA A 170 4.22 -5.29 19.18
C ALA A 170 5.74 -5.32 18.97
N LEU A 171 6.41 -4.26 19.43
CA LEU A 171 7.87 -4.20 19.41
C LEU A 171 8.42 -4.96 20.62
N ASP A 172 9.20 -6.00 20.35
CA ASP A 172 9.93 -6.81 21.32
C ASP A 172 11.41 -6.43 21.23
N ALA A 173 11.91 -5.77 22.26
CA ALA A 173 13.28 -5.31 22.37
C ALA A 173 13.87 -5.76 23.72
N PRO A 174 15.16 -6.15 23.78
CA PRO A 174 15.80 -6.57 25.03
C PRO A 174 16.06 -5.40 25.99
#